data_AF-A0A4R0MYD0-F1
#
_entry.id   AF-A0A4R0MYD0-F1
#
_cell.length_a   1.000
_cell.length_b   1.000
_cell.length_c   1.000
_cell.angle_alpha   90.00
_cell.angle_beta   90.00
_cell.angle_gamma   90.00
#
_symmetry.space_group_name_H-M   'P 1'
#
loop_
_entity.id
_entity.type
_entity.pdbx_description
1 polymer ?
#
loop_
_entity_poly.entity_id
_entity_poly.type
_entity_poly.pdbx_seq_one_letter_code
_entity_poly.pdbx_strand_id
1 'polypeptide(L)'
;MKKKIIIVLISFISSISFGQDKKVDEVLNKWKDCFNKQDYKSAYDLYTLGYRQKVSEESVTKQMKEVYNMMGKLKSVKFVSYKDYVYKYIFYSKANHIEGDVSIVVSKDYQLGYLSFDRIGGTGDAPPMAN
;
A
#
# COMPACT_ATOMS: atom_id res chain seq x y z
N MET A 1 31.08 -17.97 -37.17
CA MET A 1 29.85 -17.22 -36.80
C MET A 1 29.29 -17.79 -35.49
N LYS A 2 28.57 -16.98 -34.70
CA LYS A 2 27.80 -17.32 -33.48
C LYS A 2 28.54 -17.16 -32.13
N LYS A 3 28.65 -15.92 -31.66
CA LYS A 3 28.65 -15.56 -30.22
C LYS A 3 28.08 -14.14 -30.04
N LYS A 4 26.76 -13.97 -30.21
CA LYS A 4 26.06 -12.71 -29.90
C LYS A 4 24.59 -12.97 -29.50
N ILE A 5 24.32 -13.82 -28.50
CA ILE A 5 22.96 -13.98 -27.97
C ILE A 5 22.99 -14.29 -26.46
N ILE A 6 23.65 -13.47 -25.63
CA ILE A 6 23.48 -13.57 -24.16
C ILE A 6 23.69 -12.18 -23.54
N ILE A 7 22.92 -11.16 -23.96
CA ILE A 7 22.82 -9.88 -23.24
C ILE A 7 21.36 -9.40 -23.19
N VAL A 8 20.53 -9.78 -24.17
CA VAL A 8 19.13 -9.34 -24.25
C VAL A 8 18.25 -9.93 -23.13
N LEU A 9 18.51 -11.15 -22.65
CA LEU A 9 17.62 -11.82 -21.69
C LEU A 9 17.63 -11.20 -20.27
N ILE A 10 18.75 -10.62 -19.84
CA ILE A 10 18.90 -10.06 -18.48
C ILE A 10 18.13 -8.73 -18.36
N SER A 11 18.05 -7.95 -19.43
CA SER A 11 17.31 -6.68 -19.47
C SER A 11 15.78 -6.85 -19.40
N PHE A 12 15.27 -8.01 -19.81
CA PHE A 12 13.83 -8.31 -19.73
C PHE A 12 13.39 -8.61 -18.29
N ILE A 13 14.22 -9.29 -17.50
CA ILE A 13 13.89 -9.65 -16.12
C ILE A 13 13.76 -8.40 -15.25
N SER A 14 14.68 -7.43 -15.39
CA SER A 14 14.56 -6.15 -14.68
C SER A 14 13.31 -5.37 -15.09
N SER A 15 12.95 -5.39 -16.38
CA SER A 15 11.79 -4.66 -16.90
C SER A 15 10.46 -5.18 -16.35
N ILE A 16 10.37 -6.48 -16.06
CA ILE A 16 9.16 -7.10 -15.49
C ILE A 16 8.93 -6.62 -14.05
N SER A 17 9.99 -6.57 -13.24
CA SER A 17 9.90 -6.06 -11.86
C SER A 17 9.47 -4.59 -11.81
N PHE A 18 10.06 -3.74 -12.66
CA PHE A 18 9.65 -2.32 -12.75
C PHE A 18 8.19 -2.13 -13.20
N GLY A 19 7.68 -2.99 -14.08
CA GLY A 19 6.28 -2.94 -14.53
C GLY A 19 5.28 -3.36 -13.44
N GLN A 20 5.65 -4.37 -12.65
CA GLN A 20 4.85 -4.86 -11.53
C GLN A 20 4.74 -3.79 -10.44
N ASP A 21 5.84 -3.14 -10.08
CA ASP A 21 5.88 -2.10 -9.05
C ASP A 21 5.02 -0.89 -9.44
N LYS A 22 5.05 -0.48 -10.72
CA LYS A 22 4.21 0.62 -11.23
C LYS A 22 2.71 0.33 -11.08
N LYS A 23 2.28 -0.91 -11.34
CA LYS A 23 0.88 -1.30 -11.22
C LYS A 23 0.41 -1.36 -9.76
N VAL A 24 1.31 -1.77 -8.86
CA VAL A 24 1.07 -1.72 -7.41
C VAL A 24 0.94 -0.26 -6.95
N ASP A 25 1.79 0.63 -7.43
CA ASP A 25 1.68 2.07 -7.13
C ASP A 25 0.38 2.67 -7.68
N GLU A 26 -0.10 2.24 -8.84
CA GLU A 26 -1.39 2.68 -9.40
C GLU A 26 -2.57 2.29 -8.48
N VAL A 27 -2.63 1.06 -8.00
CA VAL A 27 -3.72 0.63 -7.09
C VAL A 27 -3.62 1.32 -5.73
N LEU A 28 -2.41 1.51 -5.20
CA LEU A 28 -2.21 2.22 -3.93
C LEU A 28 -2.55 3.71 -4.02
N ASN A 29 -2.24 4.36 -5.14
CA ASN A 29 -2.65 5.74 -5.35
C ASN A 29 -4.18 5.88 -5.42
N LYS A 30 -4.88 4.95 -6.09
CA LYS A 30 -6.35 4.90 -6.08
C LYS A 30 -6.88 4.72 -4.67
N TRP A 31 -6.32 3.77 -3.91
CA TRP A 31 -6.71 3.52 -2.52
C TRP A 31 -6.51 4.77 -1.66
N LYS A 32 -5.35 5.44 -1.78
CA LYS A 32 -5.03 6.69 -1.08
C LYS A 32 -6.03 7.80 -1.41
N ASP A 33 -6.44 7.91 -2.67
CA ASP A 33 -7.40 8.92 -3.10
C ASP A 33 -8.80 8.65 -2.51
N CYS A 34 -9.25 7.39 -2.50
CA CYS A 34 -10.47 6.99 -1.82
C CYS A 34 -10.41 7.27 -0.31
N PHE A 35 -9.31 6.88 0.36
CA PHE A 35 -9.06 7.14 1.77
C PHE A 35 -9.12 8.65 2.09
N ASN A 36 -8.45 9.48 1.30
CA ASN A 36 -8.42 10.94 1.47
C ASN A 36 -9.78 11.60 1.26
N LYS A 37 -10.63 11.02 0.41
CA LYS A 37 -12.02 11.43 0.17
C LYS A 37 -13.00 10.81 1.15
N GLN A 38 -12.54 9.90 2.02
CA GLN A 38 -13.36 9.07 2.91
C GLN A 38 -14.41 8.23 2.16
N ASP A 39 -14.12 7.88 0.90
CA ASP A 39 -14.92 6.98 0.08
C ASP A 39 -14.50 5.52 0.34
N TYR A 40 -14.87 5.03 1.52
CA TYR A 40 -14.43 3.72 2.03
C TYR A 40 -15.01 2.56 1.24
N LYS A 41 -16.19 2.73 0.63
CA LYS A 41 -16.78 1.74 -0.25
C LYS A 41 -15.92 1.54 -1.51
N SER A 42 -15.56 2.62 -2.20
CA SER A 42 -14.68 2.52 -3.36
C SER A 42 -13.30 1.98 -3.01
N ALA A 43 -12.78 2.30 -1.81
CA ALA A 43 -11.54 1.70 -1.32
C ALA A 43 -11.68 0.19 -1.07
N TYR A 44 -12.80 -0.26 -0.51
CA TYR A 44 -13.11 -1.66 -0.28
C TYR A 44 -13.21 -2.44 -1.60
N ASP A 45 -13.75 -1.82 -2.66
CA ASP A 45 -13.87 -2.43 -3.98
C ASP A 45 -12.52 -2.69 -4.68
N LEU A 46 -11.42 -2.08 -4.20
CA LEU A 46 -10.06 -2.38 -4.67
C LEU A 46 -9.52 -3.70 -4.14
N TYR A 47 -10.17 -4.31 -3.14
CA TYR A 47 -9.76 -5.59 -2.59
C TYR A 47 -10.24 -6.76 -3.44
N THR A 48 -9.43 -7.81 -3.46
CA THR A 48 -9.75 -9.08 -4.12
C THR A 48 -11.09 -9.63 -3.64
N LEU A 49 -11.79 -10.38 -4.51
CA LEU A 49 -13.02 -11.07 -4.14
C LEU A 49 -12.80 -12.00 -2.94
N GLY A 50 -11.68 -12.72 -2.91
CA GLY A 50 -11.34 -13.63 -1.80
C GLY A 50 -11.16 -12.92 -0.45
N TYR A 51 -10.72 -11.66 -0.44
CA TYR A 51 -10.69 -10.84 0.78
C TYR A 51 -12.10 -10.39 1.16
N ARG A 52 -12.86 -9.86 0.20
CA ARG A 52 -14.24 -9.35 0.41
C ARG A 52 -15.26 -10.43 0.80
N GLN A 53 -14.96 -11.69 0.53
CA GLN A 53 -15.73 -12.84 1.03
C GLN A 53 -15.49 -13.15 2.51
N LYS A 54 -14.38 -12.66 3.09
CA LYS A 54 -13.95 -12.98 4.46
C LYS A 54 -14.05 -11.79 5.40
N VAL A 55 -13.92 -10.57 4.88
CA VAL A 55 -13.91 -9.33 5.65
C VAL A 55 -14.98 -8.41 5.09
N SER A 56 -15.89 -7.91 5.94
CA SER A 56 -16.97 -7.04 5.52
C SER A 56 -16.51 -5.61 5.23
N GLU A 57 -17.25 -4.92 4.35
CA GLU A 57 -17.06 -3.48 4.07
C GLU A 57 -17.12 -2.64 5.35
N GLU A 58 -18.04 -2.96 6.26
CA GLU A 58 -18.18 -2.27 7.55
C GLU A 58 -16.92 -2.38 8.40
N SER A 59 -16.32 -3.57 8.49
CA SER A 59 -15.08 -3.80 9.25
C SER A 59 -13.92 -2.99 8.68
N VAL A 60 -13.77 -2.99 7.35
CA VAL A 60 -12.75 -2.19 6.65
C VAL A 60 -12.99 -0.70 6.84
N THR A 61 -14.25 -0.26 6.74
CA THR A 61 -14.64 1.13 6.93
C THR A 61 -14.32 1.63 8.34
N LYS A 62 -14.62 0.83 9.37
CA LYS A 62 -14.28 1.15 10.76
C LYS A 62 -12.76 1.32 10.92
N GLN A 63 -11.99 0.36 10.44
CA GLN A 63 -10.53 0.41 10.49
C GLN A 63 -9.97 1.63 9.73
N MET A 64 -10.45 1.91 8.53
CA MET A 64 -9.99 3.06 7.74
C MET A 64 -10.34 4.39 8.41
N LYS A 65 -11.49 4.50 9.08
CA LYS A 65 -11.84 5.68 9.89
C LYS A 65 -10.92 5.86 11.08
N GLU A 66 -10.58 4.78 11.79
CA GLU A 66 -9.60 4.81 12.89
C GLU A 66 -8.24 5.30 12.39
N VAL A 67 -7.76 4.78 11.26
CA VAL A 67 -6.51 5.24 10.62
C VAL A 67 -6.61 6.70 10.19
N TYR A 68 -7.74 7.14 9.61
CA TYR A 68 -7.95 8.53 9.23
C TYR A 68 -7.97 9.46 10.45
N ASN A 69 -8.50 9.02 11.59
CA ASN A 69 -8.45 9.81 12.82
C ASN A 69 -7.02 9.93 13.38
N MET A 70 -6.20 8.90 13.24
CA MET A 70 -4.80 8.91 13.69
C MET A 70 -3.88 9.71 12.76
N MET A 71 -4.01 9.51 11.45
CA MET A 71 -3.08 10.07 10.47
C MET A 71 -3.64 11.28 9.73
N GLY A 72 -4.95 11.47 9.65
CA GLY A 72 -5.56 12.43 8.72
C GLY A 72 -5.34 12.04 7.26
N LYS A 73 -5.40 13.03 6.37
CA LYS A 73 -5.19 12.81 4.92
C LYS A 73 -3.74 12.43 4.64
N LEU A 74 -3.53 11.49 3.73
CA LEU A 74 -2.22 11.10 3.22
C LEU A 74 -1.71 12.06 2.14
N LYS A 75 -0.44 12.43 2.23
CA LYS A 75 0.30 13.24 1.25
C LYS A 75 0.90 12.34 0.16
N SER A 76 1.62 11.31 0.57
CA SER A 76 2.38 10.43 -0.32
C SER A 76 2.49 9.03 0.26
N VAL A 77 2.73 8.07 -0.62
CA VAL A 77 3.10 6.70 -0.29
C VAL A 77 4.47 6.44 -0.90
N LYS A 78 5.37 5.77 -0.17
CA LYS A 78 6.75 5.52 -0.61
C LYS A 78 7.07 4.04 -0.49
N PHE A 79 7.48 3.43 -1.58
CA PHE A 79 7.95 2.04 -1.58
C PHE A 79 9.23 1.91 -0.75
N VAL A 80 9.33 0.83 0.04
CA VAL A 80 10.49 0.49 0.86
C VAL A 80 11.16 -0.77 0.33
N SER A 81 10.41 -1.86 0.23
CA SER A 81 10.96 -3.16 -0.19
C SER A 81 9.86 -4.13 -0.59
N TYR A 82 10.21 -5.14 -1.37
CA TYR A 82 9.38 -6.30 -1.64
C TYR A 82 10.12 -7.58 -1.20
N LYS A 83 9.53 -8.35 -0.29
CA LYS A 83 10.10 -9.60 0.23
C LYS A 83 8.98 -10.56 0.61
N ASP A 84 9.17 -11.85 0.34
CA ASP A 84 8.24 -12.92 0.74
C ASP A 84 6.78 -12.64 0.32
N TYR A 85 6.60 -12.10 -0.90
CA TYR A 85 5.31 -11.71 -1.47
C TYR A 85 4.58 -10.55 -0.77
N VAL A 86 5.29 -9.81 0.08
CA VAL A 86 4.78 -8.64 0.79
C VAL A 86 5.53 -7.39 0.32
N TYR A 87 4.76 -6.37 -0.08
CA TYR A 87 5.25 -5.04 -0.32
C TYR A 87 5.25 -4.24 0.99
N LYS A 88 6.35 -3.55 1.26
CA LYS A 88 6.48 -2.61 2.37
C LYS A 88 6.47 -1.20 1.83
N TYR A 89 5.64 -0.35 2.44
CA TYR A 89 5.50 1.06 2.11
C TYR A 89 5.53 1.92 3.37
N ILE A 90 5.87 3.20 3.21
CA ILE A 90 5.63 4.23 4.22
C ILE A 90 4.57 5.18 3.69
N PHE A 91 3.51 5.39 4.47
CA PHE A 91 2.44 6.34 4.18
C PHE A 91 2.67 7.60 5.00
N TYR A 92 2.78 8.74 4.32
CA TYR A 92 3.06 10.04 4.95
C TYR A 92 1.78 10.86 5.05
N SER A 93 1.47 11.38 6.23
CA SER A 93 0.36 12.31 6.41
C SER A 93 0.64 13.68 5.75
N LYS A 94 -0.44 14.39 5.40
CA LYS A 94 -0.45 15.82 5.07
C LYS A 94 -0.31 16.70 6.32
N ALA A 95 -0.83 16.26 7.45
CA ALA A 95 -0.87 17.02 8.69
C ALA A 95 -0.02 16.31 9.75
N ASN A 96 0.97 17.03 10.26
CA ASN A 96 1.95 16.56 11.27
C ASN A 96 2.84 15.41 10.78
N HIS A 97 4.02 15.30 11.38
CA HIS A 97 5.10 14.37 11.02
C HIS A 97 4.77 12.88 11.27
N ILE A 98 3.53 12.46 10.97
CA ILE A 98 2.98 11.13 11.18
C ILE A 98 3.21 10.28 9.94
N GLU A 99 3.76 9.10 10.18
CA GLU A 99 4.10 8.09 9.22
C GLU A 99 3.43 6.76 9.61
N GLY A 100 3.01 6.01 8.60
CA GLY A 100 2.48 4.66 8.76
C GLY A 100 3.37 3.68 8.03
N ASP A 101 3.89 2.69 8.74
CA ASP A 101 4.57 1.55 8.12
C ASP A 101 3.49 0.58 7.65
N VAL A 102 3.48 0.28 6.36
CA VAL A 102 2.38 -0.46 5.72
C VAL A 102 2.89 -1.71 5.03
N SER A 103 2.24 -2.84 5.34
CA SER A 103 2.35 -4.10 4.62
C SER A 103 1.20 -4.25 3.64
N ILE A 104 1.52 -4.54 2.38
CA ILE A 104 0.53 -4.81 1.34
C ILE A 104 0.83 -6.14 0.65
N VAL A 105 -0.22 -6.92 0.41
CA VAL A 105 -0.21 -8.06 -0.51
C VAL A 105 -1.11 -7.72 -1.68
N VAL A 106 -0.61 -7.94 -2.90
CA VAL A 106 -1.34 -7.66 -4.13
C VAL A 106 -1.50 -8.95 -4.93
N SER A 107 -2.69 -9.19 -5.49
CA SER A 107 -2.92 -10.32 -6.38
C SER A 107 -2.21 -10.13 -7.73
N LYS A 108 -2.16 -11.20 -8.53
CA LYS A 108 -1.63 -11.16 -9.91
C LYS A 108 -2.39 -10.18 -10.82
N ASP A 109 -3.64 -9.88 -10.49
CA ASP A 109 -4.52 -8.94 -11.21
C ASP A 109 -4.46 -7.52 -10.64
N TYR A 110 -3.46 -7.23 -9.80
CA TYR A 110 -3.23 -5.92 -9.18
C TYR A 110 -4.38 -5.41 -8.30
N GLN A 111 -5.05 -6.34 -7.62
CA GLN A 111 -6.04 -6.04 -6.57
C GLN A 111 -5.43 -6.23 -5.18
N LEU A 112 -5.94 -5.52 -4.18
CA LEU A 112 -5.46 -5.64 -2.81
C LEU A 112 -5.89 -6.98 -2.21
N GLY A 113 -4.93 -7.85 -1.96
CA GLY A 113 -5.14 -9.05 -1.14
C GLY A 113 -5.28 -8.70 0.33
N TYR A 114 -4.46 -7.75 0.78
CA TYR A 114 -4.46 -7.21 2.15
C TYR A 114 -3.67 -5.90 2.19
N LEU A 115 -4.05 -4.99 3.10
CA LEU A 115 -3.30 -3.80 3.47
C LEU A 115 -3.39 -3.63 4.98
N SER A 116 -2.27 -3.44 5.64
CA SER A 116 -2.23 -3.18 7.08
C SER A 116 -1.15 -2.23 7.48
N PHE A 117 -1.47 -1.47 8.52
CA PHE A 117 -0.53 -0.61 9.21
C PHE A 117 0.16 -1.45 10.30
N ASP A 118 1.44 -1.73 10.09
CA ASP A 118 2.29 -2.42 11.08
C ASP A 118 2.59 -1.48 12.26
N ARG A 119 2.68 -0.17 11.97
CA ARG A 119 2.92 0.90 12.95
C ARG A 119 2.37 2.22 12.41
N ILE A 120 1.83 3.06 13.29
CA ILE A 120 1.50 4.47 13.01
C ILE A 120 2.14 5.31 14.10
N GLY A 121 2.94 6.32 13.72
CA GLY A 121 3.66 7.15 14.68
C GLY A 121 4.41 8.31 14.01
N GLY A 122 4.99 9.19 14.81
CA GLY A 122 5.74 10.34 14.29
C GLY A 122 7.23 10.03 14.04
N THR A 123 7.91 10.89 13.27
CA THR A 123 9.39 11.02 13.28
C THR A 123 9.91 11.88 14.45
N GLY A 124 9.15 11.98 15.54
CA GLY A 124 9.50 12.69 16.77
C GLY A 124 9.05 11.92 18.01
N ASP A 125 9.36 12.45 19.21
CA ASP A 125 9.07 11.83 20.50
C ASP A 125 7.64 11.26 20.56
N ALA A 126 7.51 10.08 21.18
CA ALA A 126 6.25 9.38 21.32
C ALA A 126 5.16 10.33 21.87
N PRO A 127 3.93 10.30 21.35
CA PRO A 127 2.85 11.11 21.90
C PRO A 127 2.71 10.80 23.40
N PRO A 128 2.57 11.82 24.27
CA PRO A 128 2.43 11.59 25.70
C PRO A 128 1.24 10.65 25.92
N MET A 129 1.50 9.53 26.58
CA MET A 129 0.46 8.61 27.02
C MET A 129 -0.41 9.38 28.02
N ALA A 130 -1.67 9.63 27.68
CA ALA A 130 -2.64 10.14 28.64
C ALA A 130 -2.90 9.02 29.66
N ASN A 131 -2.51 9.26 30.92
CA ASN A 131 -2.89 8.45 32.07
C ASN A 131 -4.35 8.65 32.43
#